data_AF-A0A9D2G0Z3-F1
#
_entry.id   AF-A0A9D2G0Z3-F1
#
_cell.length_a   1.000
_cell.length_b   1.000
_cell.length_c   1.000
_cell.angle_alpha   90.00
_cell.angle_beta   90.00
_cell.angle_gamma   90.00
#
_symmetry.space_group_name_H-M   'P 1'
#
loop_
_entity.id
_entity.type
_entity.pdbx_description
1 polymer ?
#
loop_
_entity_poly.entity_id
_entity_poly.type
_entity_poly.pdbx_seq_one_letter_code
_entity_poly.pdbx_strand_id
1 'polypeptide(L)'
;MESPYLWLTVTVGLYLLAARLQKRWPTPLLTPLLFAIVMIILLLLVLDIPYETYEAGGKLISTFVTPATVALAIKLEKNYVYLQKHYSAILMGIITGVLLHTVMIIGFGFLFKYDIQMVSTLFPKSITTAIAVGVSESLGGIVSLTVAVVVFTGIVGSVIAPTLFKVAN
;
A
#
# COMPACT_ATOMS: atom_id res chain seq x y z
N MET A 1 9.95 25.68 11.98
CA MET A 1 9.81 24.72 10.85
C MET A 1 8.54 23.88 11.01
N GLU A 2 7.46 24.44 11.57
CA GLU A 2 6.21 23.72 11.90
C GLU A 2 5.09 24.02 10.89
N SER A 3 5.43 24.21 9.62
CA SER A 3 4.42 24.46 8.60
C SER A 3 4.02 23.12 7.95
N PRO A 4 2.78 22.62 8.15
CA PRO A 4 2.32 21.37 7.53
C PRO A 4 2.43 21.39 6.00
N TYR A 5 2.37 22.59 5.42
CA TYR A 5 2.46 22.83 3.98
C TYR A 5 3.85 22.55 3.39
N LEU A 6 4.93 22.70 4.18
CA LEU A 6 6.29 22.41 3.70
C LEU A 6 6.44 20.93 3.39
N TRP A 7 6.10 20.07 4.35
CA TRP A 7 6.21 18.62 4.20
C TRP A 7 5.30 18.06 3.14
N LEU A 8 4.08 18.60 3.02
CA LEU A 8 3.19 18.30 1.90
C LEU A 8 3.85 18.62 0.56
N THR A 9 4.44 19.81 0.43
CA THR A 9 5.11 20.26 -0.81
C THR A 9 6.32 19.38 -1.14
N VAL A 10 7.11 18.99 -0.14
CA VAL A 10 8.25 18.09 -0.31
C VAL A 10 7.79 16.72 -0.79
N THR A 11 6.77 16.13 -0.16
CA THR A 11 6.24 14.82 -0.55
C THR A 11 5.68 14.83 -1.97
N VAL A 12 4.85 15.82 -2.30
CA VAL A 12 4.27 15.97 -3.64
C VAL A 12 5.37 16.26 -4.67
N GLY A 13 6.34 17.10 -4.32
CA GLY A 13 7.48 17.44 -5.17
C GLY A 13 8.32 16.22 -5.52
N LEU A 14 8.73 15.43 -4.51
CA LEU A 14 9.48 14.18 -4.69
C LEU A 14 8.69 13.16 -5.52
N TYR A 15 7.39 13.01 -5.25
CA TYR A 15 6.53 12.12 -6.03
C TYR A 15 6.45 12.55 -7.51
N LEU A 16 6.25 13.84 -7.79
CA LEU A 16 6.17 14.36 -9.16
C LEU A 16 7.51 14.28 -9.90
N LEU A 17 8.63 14.49 -9.19
CA LEU A 17 9.97 14.29 -9.73
C LEU A 17 10.18 12.81 -10.09
N ALA A 18 9.83 11.90 -9.19
CA ALA A 18 9.92 10.47 -9.42
C ALA A 18 9.02 10.03 -10.58
N ALA A 19 7.80 10.54 -10.68
CA ALA A 19 6.90 10.25 -11.81
C ALA A 19 7.47 10.74 -13.16
N ARG A 20 8.15 11.89 -13.18
CA ARG A 20 8.85 12.36 -14.39
C ARG A 20 10.06 11.48 -14.71
N LEU A 21 10.83 11.08 -13.71
CA LEU A 21 12.00 10.23 -13.89
C LEU A 21 11.60 8.82 -14.36
N GLN A 22 10.54 8.26 -13.80
CA GLN A 22 10.00 6.95 -14.17
C GLN A 22 9.55 6.92 -15.64
N LYS A 23 8.97 8.01 -16.16
CA LYS A 23 8.62 8.11 -17.59
C LYS A 23 9.84 8.01 -18.50
N ARG A 24 10.99 8.51 -18.05
CA ARG A 24 12.24 8.49 -18.83
C ARG A 24 13.03 7.19 -18.62
N TRP A 25 12.91 6.57 -17.45
CA TRP A 25 13.59 5.33 -17.06
C TRP A 25 12.58 4.39 -16.40
N PRO A 26 11.80 3.61 -17.18
CA PRO A 26 10.73 2.77 -16.66
C PRO A 26 11.31 1.51 -16.01
N THR A 27 11.87 1.65 -14.81
CA THR A 27 12.35 0.52 -14.01
C THR A 27 11.40 0.22 -12.84
N PRO A 28 11.25 -1.06 -12.46
CA PRO A 28 10.46 -1.49 -11.31
C PRO A 28 10.79 -0.78 -9.99
N LEU A 29 12.06 -0.39 -9.81
CA LEU A 29 12.53 0.30 -8.60
C LEU A 29 12.18 1.79 -8.57
N LEU A 30 11.85 2.39 -9.71
CA LEU A 30 11.59 3.82 -9.84
C LEU A 30 10.08 4.13 -9.81
N THR A 31 9.31 3.31 -9.09
CA THR A 31 7.91 3.66 -8.82
C THR A 31 7.87 4.96 -8.02
N PRO A 32 6.97 5.91 -8.36
CA PRO A 32 7.00 7.23 -7.75
C PRO A 32 6.78 7.18 -6.25
N LEU A 33 6.01 6.18 -5.80
CA LEU A 33 5.77 5.88 -4.41
C LEU A 33 7.05 5.42 -3.68
N LEU A 34 7.74 4.39 -4.19
CA LEU A 34 8.94 3.86 -3.55
C LEU A 34 10.04 4.92 -3.47
N PHE A 35 10.25 5.65 -4.56
CA PHE A 35 11.25 6.71 -4.62
C PHE A 35 10.96 7.81 -3.59
N ALA A 36 9.70 8.29 -3.52
CA ALA A 36 9.32 9.31 -2.57
C ALA A 36 9.53 8.85 -1.12
N ILE A 37 9.12 7.62 -0.77
CA ILE A 37 9.32 7.05 0.57
C ILE A 37 10.80 7.02 0.94
N VAL A 38 11.66 6.48 0.08
CA VAL A 38 13.10 6.36 0.35
C VAL A 38 13.75 7.74 0.49
N MET A 39 13.41 8.69 -0.38
CA MET A 39 13.96 10.05 -0.31
C MET A 39 13.52 10.80 0.94
N ILE A 40 12.26 10.65 1.37
CA ILE A 40 11.76 11.27 2.61
C ILE A 40 12.47 10.67 3.82
N ILE A 41 12.62 9.35 3.89
CA ILE A 41 13.35 8.68 4.98
C ILE A 41 14.79 9.20 5.06
N LEU A 42 15.50 9.26 3.92
CA LEU A 42 16.87 9.78 3.89
C LEU A 42 16.94 11.24 4.32
N LEU A 43 15.99 12.07 3.89
CA LEU A 43 15.95 13.49 4.25
C LEU A 43 15.69 13.69 5.76
N LEU A 44 14.80 12.90 6.36
CA LEU A 44 14.55 12.95 7.80
C LEU A 44 15.76 12.49 8.61
N LEU A 45 16.45 11.43 8.17
CA LEU A 45 17.65 10.93 8.85
C LEU A 45 18.84 11.88 8.73
N VAL A 46 19.08 12.48 7.56
CA VAL A 46 20.22 13.39 7.34
C VAL A 46 20.03 14.72 8.07
N LEU A 47 18.79 15.20 8.17
CA LEU A 47 18.47 16.46 8.85
C LEU A 47 18.11 16.28 10.33
N ASP A 48 18.13 15.05 10.85
CA ASP A 48 17.74 14.68 12.22
C ASP A 48 16.36 15.24 12.63
N ILE A 49 15.39 15.12 11.72
CA ILE A 49 14.05 15.67 11.92
C ILE A 49 13.11 14.59 12.48
N PRO A 50 12.42 14.85 13.61
CA PRO A 50 11.48 13.90 14.18
C PRO A 50 10.30 13.63 13.24
N TYR A 51 9.89 12.36 13.15
CA TYR A 51 8.84 11.89 12.24
C TYR A 51 7.51 12.62 12.44
N GLU A 52 7.20 13.00 13.67
CA GLU A 52 5.98 13.72 14.06
C GLU A 52 5.88 15.06 13.31
N THR A 53 7.01 15.69 13.00
CA THR A 53 7.05 16.94 12.22
C THR A 53 6.65 16.71 10.77
N TYR A 54 7.07 15.58 10.18
CA TYR A 54 6.66 15.16 8.85
C TYR A 54 5.18 14.74 8.82
N GLU A 55 4.74 13.99 9.84
CA GLU A 55 3.38 13.47 9.96
C GLU A 55 2.34 14.60 9.94
N ALA A 56 2.64 15.75 10.54
CA ALA A 56 1.78 16.93 10.49
C ALA A 56 1.39 17.33 9.05
N GLY A 57 2.32 17.26 8.09
CA GLY A 57 2.03 17.47 6.67
C GLY A 57 1.40 16.25 6.00
N GLY A 58 1.81 15.04 6.40
CA GLY A 58 1.25 13.78 5.91
C GLY A 58 -0.23 13.62 6.20
N LYS A 59 -0.73 14.17 7.32
CA LYS A 59 -2.15 14.09 7.72
C LYS A 59 -3.11 14.72 6.70
N LEU A 60 -2.67 15.75 5.97
CA LEU A 60 -3.44 16.32 4.87
C LEU A 60 -3.62 15.30 3.74
N ILE A 61 -2.56 14.58 3.37
CA ILE A 61 -2.63 13.50 2.36
C ILE A 61 -3.57 12.40 2.84
N SER A 62 -3.47 12.00 4.11
CA SER A 62 -4.36 11.01 4.71
C SER A 62 -5.84 11.43 4.67
N THR A 63 -6.13 12.74 4.79
CA THR A 63 -7.51 13.25 4.67
C THR A 63 -8.08 13.05 3.27
N PHE A 64 -7.25 13.08 2.21
CA PHE A 64 -7.67 12.79 0.84
C PHE A 64 -7.91 11.30 0.56
N VAL A 65 -7.50 10.39 1.45
CA VAL A 65 -7.73 8.95 1.27
C VAL A 65 -9.23 8.61 1.34
N THR A 66 -9.99 9.27 2.23
CA THR A 66 -11.44 9.10 2.33
C THR A 66 -12.17 9.47 1.03
N PRO A 67 -12.04 10.68 0.46
CA PRO A 67 -12.68 11.01 -0.81
C PRO A 67 -12.16 10.17 -1.98
N ALA A 68 -10.89 9.75 -1.98
CA ALA A 68 -10.38 8.81 -2.98
C ALA A 68 -11.06 7.43 -2.90
N THR A 69 -11.34 6.96 -1.68
CA THR A 69 -12.07 5.70 -1.45
C THR A 69 -13.52 5.80 -1.91
N VAL A 70 -14.18 6.94 -1.65
CA VAL A 70 -15.53 7.22 -2.18
C VAL A 70 -15.52 7.29 -3.71
N ALA A 71 -14.52 7.95 -4.31
CA ALA A 71 -14.39 8.01 -5.76
C ALA A 71 -14.20 6.63 -6.41
N LEU A 72 -13.49 5.72 -5.72
CA LEU A 72 -13.40 4.32 -6.13
C LEU A 72 -14.77 3.63 -6.10
N ALA A 73 -15.55 3.81 -5.04
CA ALA A 73 -16.90 3.25 -4.94
C ALA A 73 -17.82 3.73 -6.08
N ILE A 74 -17.78 5.01 -6.44
CA ILE A 74 -18.53 5.57 -7.58
C ILE A 74 -18.09 4.93 -8.90
N LYS A 75 -16.78 4.68 -9.10
CA LYS A 75 -16.30 3.99 -10.30
C LYS A 75 -16.83 2.56 -10.38
N LEU A 76 -16.93 1.85 -9.26
CA LEU A 76 -17.51 0.50 -9.21
C LEU A 76 -19.01 0.53 -9.56
N GLU A 77 -19.76 1.48 -9.02
CA GLU A 77 -21.19 1.67 -9.30
C GLU A 77 -21.43 1.94 -10.80
N LYS A 78 -20.65 2.83 -11.41
CA LYS A 78 -20.73 3.09 -12.87
C LYS A 78 -20.44 1.85 -13.73
N ASN A 79 -19.64 0.91 -13.23
CA ASN A 79 -19.32 -0.33 -13.93
C ASN A 79 -20.12 -1.54 -13.40
N TYR A 80 -21.17 -1.31 -12.62
CA TYR A 80 -21.91 -2.36 -11.92
C TYR A 80 -22.45 -3.43 -12.88
N VAL A 81 -22.98 -3.05 -14.05
CA VAL A 81 -23.48 -4.00 -15.06
C VAL A 81 -22.39 -4.97 -15.54
N TYR A 82 -21.15 -4.49 -15.69
CA TYR A 82 -20.01 -5.34 -16.07
C TYR A 82 -19.59 -6.26 -14.92
N LEU A 83 -19.56 -5.73 -13.68
CA LEU A 83 -19.28 -6.54 -12.48
C LEU A 83 -20.32 -7.64 -12.31
N GLN A 84 -21.60 -7.34 -12.52
CA GLN A 84 -22.69 -8.30 -12.41
C GLN A 84 -22.56 -9.40 -13.47
N LYS A 85 -22.14 -9.08 -14.69
CA LYS A 85 -21.90 -10.08 -15.74
C LYS A 85 -20.81 -11.09 -15.35
N HIS A 86 -19.81 -10.66 -14.58
CA HIS A 86 -18.65 -11.48 -14.19
C HIS A 86 -18.58 -11.79 -12.69
N TYR A 87 -19.68 -11.63 -11.95
CA TYR A 87 -19.69 -11.70 -10.49
C TYR A 87 -19.19 -13.05 -9.96
N SER A 88 -19.51 -14.14 -10.66
CA SER A 88 -19.09 -15.49 -10.27
C SER A 88 -17.57 -15.65 -10.32
N ALA A 89 -16.94 -15.20 -11.41
CA ALA A 89 -15.49 -15.22 -11.56
C ALA A 89 -14.79 -14.31 -10.52
N ILE A 90 -15.36 -13.12 -10.26
CA ILE A 90 -14.85 -12.19 -9.26
C ILE A 90 -14.91 -12.82 -7.85
N LEU A 91 -16.06 -13.37 -7.45
CA LEU A 91 -16.24 -13.98 -6.13
C LEU A 91 -15.36 -15.22 -5.95
N MET A 92 -15.28 -16.09 -6.96
CA MET A 92 -14.39 -17.25 -6.89
C MET A 92 -12.92 -16.82 -6.77
N GLY A 93 -12.49 -15.80 -7.51
CA GLY A 93 -11.14 -15.25 -7.41
C GLY A 93 -10.85 -14.66 -6.02
N ILE A 94 -11.80 -13.91 -5.45
CA ILE A 94 -11.67 -13.35 -4.10
C ILE A 94 -11.59 -14.47 -3.05
N ILE A 95 -12.52 -15.43 -3.09
CA ILE A 95 -12.58 -16.52 -2.08
C ILE A 95 -11.31 -17.36 -2.15
N THR A 96 -10.91 -17.81 -3.34
CA THR A 96 -9.70 -18.63 -3.51
C THR A 96 -8.44 -17.86 -3.12
N GLY A 97 -8.34 -16.58 -3.50
CA GLY A 97 -7.22 -15.71 -3.12
C GLY A 97 -7.13 -15.50 -1.60
N VAL A 98 -8.25 -15.22 -0.93
CA VAL A 98 -8.31 -15.01 0.52
C VAL A 98 -7.99 -16.30 1.28
N LEU A 99 -8.52 -17.44 0.84
CA LEU A 99 -8.23 -18.74 1.46
C LEU A 99 -6.75 -19.09 1.31
N LEU A 100 -6.21 -19.01 0.09
CA LEU A 100 -4.78 -19.28 -0.17
C LEU A 100 -3.88 -18.35 0.65
N HIS A 101 -4.21 -17.06 0.67
CA HIS A 101 -3.48 -16.06 1.45
C HIS A 101 -3.49 -16.39 2.96
N THR A 102 -4.66 -16.72 3.51
CA THR A 102 -4.83 -17.04 4.93
C THR A 102 -4.04 -18.31 5.30
N VAL A 103 -4.17 -19.37 4.50
CA VAL A 103 -3.44 -20.63 4.71
C VAL A 103 -1.93 -20.39 4.63
N MET A 104 -1.45 -19.59 3.68
CA MET A 104 -0.04 -19.24 3.57
C MET A 104 0.48 -18.48 4.79
N ILE A 105 -0.25 -17.46 5.27
CA ILE A 105 0.18 -16.70 6.45
C ILE A 105 0.25 -17.58 7.69
N ILE A 106 -0.76 -18.41 7.92
CA ILE A 106 -0.78 -19.34 9.06
C ILE A 106 0.35 -20.37 8.92
N GLY A 107 0.53 -20.95 7.73
CA GLY A 107 1.60 -21.91 7.44
C GLY A 107 2.99 -21.31 7.68
N PHE A 108 3.23 -20.08 7.23
CA PHE A 108 4.47 -19.36 7.53
C PHE A 108 4.59 -19.00 9.01
N GLY A 109 3.48 -18.68 9.69
CA GLY A 109 3.46 -18.48 11.13
C GLY A 109 3.98 -19.69 11.89
N PHE A 110 3.57 -20.91 11.51
CA PHE A 110 4.09 -22.14 12.10
C PHE A 110 5.54 -22.42 11.69
N LEU A 111 5.87 -22.25 10.41
CA LEU A 111 7.21 -22.56 9.87
C LEU A 111 8.30 -21.67 10.48
N PHE A 112 8.04 -20.37 10.58
CA PHE A 112 8.98 -19.38 11.13
C PHE A 112 8.78 -19.11 12.62
N LYS A 113 7.80 -19.78 13.25
CA LYS A 113 7.43 -19.61 14.67
C LYS A 113 7.15 -18.15 15.05
N TYR A 114 6.34 -17.48 14.23
CA TYR A 114 5.90 -16.12 14.52
C TYR A 114 4.98 -16.10 15.74
N ASP A 115 5.13 -15.05 16.55
CA ASP A 115 4.19 -14.76 17.61
C ASP A 115 2.88 -14.21 17.04
N ILE A 116 1.85 -14.15 17.90
CA ILE A 116 0.53 -13.67 17.49
C ILE A 116 0.57 -12.22 17.00
N GLN A 117 1.46 -11.40 17.57
CA GLN A 117 1.62 -10.00 17.18
C GLN A 117 2.16 -9.87 15.76
N MET A 118 3.15 -10.66 15.38
CA MET A 118 3.71 -10.68 14.03
C MET A 118 2.73 -11.28 13.02
N VAL A 119 1.98 -12.32 13.39
CA VAL A 119 0.89 -12.83 12.54
C VAL A 119 -0.18 -11.76 12.30
N SER A 120 -0.63 -11.07 13.35
CA SER A 120 -1.58 -9.94 13.24
C SER A 120 -1.05 -8.78 12.39
N THR A 121 0.26 -8.57 12.39
CA THR A 121 0.93 -7.55 11.56
C THR A 121 0.98 -7.95 10.08
N LEU A 122 1.29 -9.21 9.79
CA LEU A 122 1.40 -9.71 8.43
C LEU A 122 0.04 -10.00 7.78
N PHE A 123 -0.98 -10.28 8.58
CA PHE A 123 -2.31 -10.62 8.10
C PHE A 123 -2.92 -9.59 7.14
N PRO A 124 -2.93 -8.27 7.43
CA PRO A 124 -3.47 -7.27 6.51
C PRO A 124 -2.50 -6.88 5.36
N LYS A 125 -1.39 -7.60 5.13
CA LYS A 125 -0.35 -7.20 4.16
C LYS A 125 -0.84 -6.94 2.73
N SER A 126 -1.93 -7.59 2.30
CA SER A 126 -2.40 -7.53 0.92
C SER A 126 -3.71 -6.75 0.76
N ILE A 127 -4.03 -5.91 1.76
CA ILE A 127 -5.19 -5.01 1.73
C ILE A 127 -4.69 -3.56 1.50
N THR A 128 -5.54 -2.69 0.95
CA THR A 128 -5.26 -1.26 0.81
C THR A 128 -4.82 -0.66 2.15
N THR A 129 -3.71 0.10 2.15
CA THR A 129 -3.04 0.62 3.35
C THR A 129 -3.99 1.22 4.39
N ALA A 130 -4.96 2.02 3.96
CA ALA A 130 -5.94 2.64 4.87
C ALA A 130 -6.76 1.64 5.68
N ILE A 131 -7.17 0.54 5.03
CA ILE A 131 -7.92 -0.55 5.66
C ILE A 131 -6.95 -1.41 6.48
N ALA A 132 -5.74 -1.68 5.95
CA ALA A 132 -4.73 -2.48 6.62
C ALA A 132 -4.30 -1.91 7.97
N VAL A 133 -4.18 -0.58 8.08
CA VAL A 133 -3.89 0.11 9.34
C VAL A 133 -4.96 -0.19 10.39
N GLY A 134 -6.23 0.03 10.08
CA GLY A 134 -7.32 -0.22 11.03
C GLY A 134 -7.47 -1.71 11.42
N VAL A 135 -7.25 -2.62 10.47
CA VAL A 135 -7.24 -4.07 10.75
C VAL A 135 -6.06 -4.45 11.65
N SER A 136 -4.86 -3.93 11.37
CA SER A 136 -3.67 -4.19 12.19
C SER A 136 -3.86 -3.69 13.62
N GLU A 137 -4.41 -2.49 13.81
CA GLU A 137 -4.72 -1.93 15.13
C GLU A 137 -5.72 -2.81 15.88
N SER A 138 -6.79 -3.22 15.21
CA SER A 138 -7.84 -4.05 15.80
C SER A 138 -7.34 -5.44 16.20
N LEU A 139 -6.33 -5.97 15.51
CA LEU A 139 -5.71 -7.27 15.78
C LEU A 139 -4.49 -7.21 16.70
N GLY A 140 -4.11 -6.02 17.18
CA GLY A 140 -2.92 -5.82 18.04
C GLY A 140 -1.57 -5.96 17.33
N GLY A 141 -1.54 -5.82 16.00
CA GLY A 141 -0.33 -5.83 15.19
C GLY A 141 0.46 -4.52 15.24
N ILE A 142 1.68 -4.54 14.70
CA ILE A 142 2.58 -3.38 14.62
C ILE A 142 2.26 -2.58 13.35
N VAL A 143 1.48 -1.52 13.48
CA VAL A 143 0.97 -0.71 12.36
C VAL A 143 2.07 -0.25 11.40
N SER A 144 3.19 0.26 11.93
CA SER A 144 4.31 0.75 11.11
C SER A 144 4.89 -0.34 10.23
N LEU A 145 4.99 -1.57 10.76
CA LEU A 145 5.47 -2.72 10.01
C LEU A 145 4.42 -3.20 9.00
N THR A 146 3.14 -3.22 9.38
CA THR A 146 2.03 -3.49 8.44
C THR A 146 2.10 -2.58 7.23
N VAL A 147 2.24 -1.27 7.42
CA VAL A 147 2.33 -0.29 6.32
C VAL A 147 3.52 -0.60 5.41
N ALA A 148 4.69 -0.88 5.99
CA ALA A 148 5.88 -1.24 5.22
C ALA A 148 5.67 -2.49 4.37
N VAL A 149 5.08 -3.55 4.94
CA VAL A 149 4.81 -4.81 4.23
C VAL A 149 3.72 -4.65 3.16
N VAL A 150 2.68 -3.84 3.41
CA VAL A 150 1.65 -3.49 2.41
C VAL A 150 2.27 -2.80 1.21
N VAL A 151 3.12 -1.79 1.43
CA VAL A 151 3.82 -1.09 0.34
C VAL A 151 4.73 -2.05 -0.41
N PHE A 152 5.51 -2.87 0.30
CA PHE A 152 6.41 -3.84 -0.31
C PHE A 152 5.67 -4.84 -1.20
N THR A 153 4.62 -5.48 -0.67
CA THR A 153 3.82 -6.45 -1.44
C THR A 153 3.09 -5.79 -2.61
N GLY A 154 2.62 -4.55 -2.45
CA GLY A 154 2.01 -3.77 -3.52
C GLY A 154 2.98 -3.48 -4.68
N ILE A 155 4.23 -3.11 -4.36
CA ILE A 155 5.28 -2.90 -5.37
C ILE A 155 5.59 -4.23 -6.07
N VAL A 156 5.86 -5.29 -5.31
CA VAL A 156 6.15 -6.62 -5.89
C VAL A 156 5.00 -7.08 -6.79
N GLY A 157 3.76 -6.93 -6.35
CA GLY A 157 2.57 -7.24 -7.14
C GLY A 157 2.49 -6.44 -8.43
N SER A 158 2.76 -5.12 -8.38
CA SER A 158 2.73 -4.26 -9.56
C SER A 158 3.77 -4.64 -10.62
N VAL A 159 4.90 -5.20 -10.20
CA VAL A 159 6.01 -5.61 -11.07
C VAL A 159 5.75 -6.98 -11.69
N ILE A 160 5.17 -7.91 -10.91
CA ILE A 160 4.92 -9.28 -11.36
C ILE A 160 3.65 -9.38 -12.21
N ALA A 161 2.62 -8.60 -11.89
CA ALA A 161 1.29 -8.72 -12.52
C ALA A 161 1.30 -8.65 -14.05
N PRO A 162 1.99 -7.70 -14.72
CA PRO A 162 2.02 -7.66 -16.19
C PRO A 162 2.65 -8.90 -16.82
N THR A 163 3.67 -9.47 -16.19
CA THR A 163 4.34 -10.70 -16.68
C THR A 163 3.43 -11.90 -16.49
N LEU A 164 2.77 -12.00 -15.33
CA LEU A 164 1.85 -13.10 -15.03
C LEU A 164 0.64 -13.10 -15.99
N PHE A 165 0.02 -11.93 -16.23
CA PHE A 165 -1.11 -11.83 -17.14
C PHE A 165 -0.77 -12.14 -18.60
N LYS A 166 0.48 -11.89 -19.04
CA LYS A 166 0.93 -12.28 -20.38
C LYS A 166 1.12 -13.79 -20.54
N VAL A 167 1.43 -14.51 -19.48
CA VAL A 167 1.60 -15.97 -19.52
C VAL A 167 0.25 -16.69 -19.40
N ALA A 168 -0.70 -16.08 -18.69
CA ALA A 168 -2.03 -16.63 -18.47
C ALA A 168 -3.05 -16.37 -19.60
N ASN A 169 -2.68 -15.59 -20.63
CA ASN A 169 -3.52 -15.19 -21.76
C ASN A 169 -2.88 -15.58 -23.08
#